data_AF-A0A539EAI5-F1
#
_entry.id   AF-A0A539EAI5-F1
#
_cell.length_a   1.000
_cell.length_b   1.000
_cell.length_c   1.000
_cell.angle_alpha   90.00
_cell.angle_beta   90.00
_cell.angle_gamma   90.00
#
_symmetry.space_group_name_H-M   'P 1'
#
loop_
_entity.id
_entity.type
_entity.pdbx_description
1 polymer ?
#
loop_
_entity_poly.entity_id
_entity_poly.type
_entity_poly.pdbx_seq_one_letter_code
_entity_poly.pdbx_strand_id
1 'polypeptide(L)'
;LKIADGLAARIDTDPRAYAGLVRAEVHLAQNQARLALDALRDAQSLADTWLSHVLMARTYLALDQFTEATSEIDVAIKRRGEATALGLDDWPTYRYFPPVLYFQGLAQEGLKSPAAKGTFAAFLAIKKDGDETGGLVALVRRRVAP
;
A
#
# COMPACT_ATOMS: atom_id res chain seq x y z
N LEU A 1 20.00 7.64 -0.88
CA LEU A 1 18.70 7.71 -1.59
C LEU A 1 18.87 8.13 -3.07
N LYS A 2 19.95 7.73 -3.75
CA LYS A 2 20.37 8.29 -5.06
C LYS A 2 19.29 8.28 -6.15
N ILE A 3 18.46 7.24 -6.20
CA ILE A 3 17.34 7.15 -7.15
C ILE A 3 16.28 8.21 -6.85
N ALA A 4 15.83 8.32 -5.60
CA ALA A 4 14.86 9.33 -5.18
C ALA A 4 15.43 10.75 -5.39
N ASP A 5 16.72 10.96 -5.17
CA ASP A 5 17.35 12.26 -5.38
C ASP A 5 17.37 12.63 -6.88
N GLY A 6 17.66 11.67 -7.76
CA GLY A 6 17.58 11.89 -9.22
C GLY A 6 16.16 12.15 -9.72
N LEU A 7 15.15 11.52 -9.13
CA LEU A 7 13.74 11.76 -9.44
C LEU A 7 13.25 13.13 -8.95
N ALA A 8 13.68 13.55 -7.74
CA ALA A 8 13.33 14.83 -7.16
C ALA A 8 13.92 16.03 -7.92
N ALA A 9 15.02 15.83 -8.65
CA ALA A 9 15.65 16.86 -9.47
C ALA A 9 14.98 17.07 -10.85
N ARG A 10 13.96 16.27 -11.19
CA ARG A 10 13.20 16.45 -12.44
C ARG A 10 12.28 17.67 -12.34
N ILE A 11 11.95 18.27 -13.48
CA ILE A 11 11.07 19.45 -13.54
C ILE A 11 9.60 19.03 -13.34
N ASP A 12 9.21 17.91 -13.95
CA ASP A 12 7.83 17.41 -13.92
C ASP A 12 7.41 16.96 -12.50
N THR A 13 6.11 17.09 -12.21
CA THR A 13 5.54 16.73 -10.91
C THR A 13 5.55 15.22 -10.65
N ASP A 14 5.31 14.41 -11.67
CA ASP A 14 5.16 12.96 -11.50
C ASP A 14 6.45 12.30 -10.98
N PRO A 15 7.64 12.48 -11.60
CA PRO A 15 8.87 11.91 -11.07
C PRO A 15 9.16 12.38 -9.65
N ARG A 16 8.86 13.64 -9.32
CA ARG A 16 9.04 14.18 -7.97
C ARG A 16 8.09 13.54 -6.96
N ALA A 17 6.84 13.26 -7.34
CA ALA A 17 5.91 12.50 -6.51
C ALA A 17 6.46 11.08 -6.26
N TYR A 18 6.93 10.38 -7.31
CA TYR A 18 7.58 9.07 -7.16
C TYR A 18 8.82 9.09 -6.26
N ALA A 19 9.60 10.19 -6.27
CA ALA A 19 10.71 10.36 -5.34
C ALA A 19 10.25 10.31 -3.88
N GLY A 20 9.12 10.96 -3.57
CA GLY A 20 8.51 10.93 -2.25
C GLY A 20 8.01 9.53 -1.87
N LEU A 21 7.38 8.81 -2.81
CA LEU A 21 6.95 7.42 -2.59
C LEU A 21 8.15 6.50 -2.24
N VAL A 22 9.26 6.63 -2.95
CA VAL A 22 10.50 5.86 -2.67
C VAL A 22 11.08 6.21 -1.30
N ARG A 23 11.10 7.49 -0.93
CA ARG A 23 11.55 7.90 0.41
C ARG A 23 10.66 7.35 1.51
N ALA A 24 9.34 7.37 1.32
CA ALA A 24 8.39 6.81 2.26
C ALA A 24 8.59 5.30 2.49
N GLU A 25 8.82 4.53 1.42
CA GLU A 25 9.14 3.10 1.54
C GLU A 25 10.43 2.85 2.35
N VAL A 26 11.46 3.67 2.15
CA VAL A 26 12.70 3.58 2.93
C VAL A 26 12.44 3.91 4.41
N HIS A 27 11.66 4.96 4.69
CA HIS A 27 11.29 5.30 6.06
C HIS A 27 10.47 4.19 6.72
N LEU A 28 9.52 3.57 6.01
CA LEU A 28 8.77 2.42 6.52
C LEU A 28 9.69 1.23 6.83
N ALA A 29 10.64 0.92 5.95
CA ALA A 29 11.62 -0.15 6.18
C ALA A 29 12.52 0.12 7.40
N GLN A 30 12.66 1.39 7.79
CA GLN A 30 13.42 1.83 8.97
C GLN A 30 12.54 2.02 10.22
N ASN A 31 11.26 1.61 10.18
CA ASN A 31 10.28 1.84 11.25
C ASN A 31 10.05 3.33 11.58
N GLN A 32 10.29 4.22 10.62
CA GLN A 32 10.11 5.67 10.75
C GLN A 32 8.78 6.11 10.13
N ALA A 33 7.68 5.51 10.55
CA ALA A 33 6.37 5.70 9.90
C ALA A 33 5.88 7.17 9.89
N ARG A 34 6.25 7.99 10.88
CA ARG A 34 5.96 9.43 10.84
C ARG A 34 6.66 10.16 9.69
N LEU A 35 7.96 9.90 9.50
CA LEU A 35 8.71 10.48 8.38
C LEU A 35 8.21 9.96 7.03
N ALA A 36 7.76 8.70 6.98
CA ALA A 36 7.10 8.17 5.80
C ALA A 36 5.81 8.93 5.47
N LEU A 37 4.99 9.22 6.48
CA LEU A 37 3.73 9.94 6.30
C LEU A 37 3.95 11.37 5.79
N ASP A 38 4.96 12.08 6.33
CA ASP A 38 5.31 13.42 5.86
C ASP A 38 5.73 13.40 4.39
N ALA A 39 6.64 12.48 4.02
CA ALA A 39 7.08 12.30 2.64
C ALA A 39 5.92 11.94 1.69
N LEU A 40 4.93 11.17 2.15
CA LEU A 40 3.76 10.80 1.36
C LEU A 40 2.80 11.97 1.15
N ARG A 41 2.59 12.80 2.16
CA ARG A 41 1.76 14.01 2.04
C ARG A 41 2.37 15.00 1.06
N ASP A 42 3.69 15.19 1.12
CA ASP A 42 4.42 16.01 0.17
C ASP A 42 4.29 15.43 -1.26
N ALA A 43 4.46 14.11 -1.42
CA ALA A 43 4.30 13.44 -2.71
C ALA A 43 2.87 13.58 -3.27
N GLN A 44 1.86 13.37 -2.44
CA GLN A 44 0.45 13.45 -2.83
C GLN A 44 0.05 14.87 -3.23
N SER A 45 0.66 15.90 -2.63
CA SER A 45 0.46 17.30 -3.05
C SER A 45 0.98 17.59 -4.46
N LEU A 46 1.94 16.80 -4.95
CA LEU A 46 2.48 16.92 -6.31
C LEU A 46 1.64 16.11 -7.32
N ALA A 47 1.29 14.88 -6.95
CA ALA A 47 0.43 14.02 -7.75
C ALA A 47 -0.34 13.05 -6.84
N ASP A 48 -1.66 13.07 -6.93
CA ASP A 48 -2.52 12.15 -6.19
C ASP A 48 -2.64 10.81 -6.92
N THR A 49 -1.75 9.87 -6.59
CA THR A 49 -1.66 8.57 -7.25
C THR A 49 -2.35 7.46 -6.46
N TRP A 50 -2.80 6.40 -7.14
CA TRP A 50 -3.23 5.18 -6.46
C TRP A 50 -2.16 4.63 -5.49
N LEU A 51 -0.88 4.69 -5.88
CA LEU A 51 0.22 4.15 -5.08
C LEU A 51 0.45 4.96 -3.80
N SER A 52 0.26 6.29 -3.81
CA SER A 52 0.31 7.11 -2.58
C SER A 52 -0.74 6.66 -1.57
N HIS A 53 -1.98 6.41 -1.97
CA HIS A 53 -3.02 5.91 -1.06
C HIS A 53 -2.65 4.55 -0.46
N VAL A 54 -2.13 3.61 -1.26
CA VAL A 54 -1.69 2.30 -0.75
C VAL A 54 -0.54 2.43 0.26
N LEU A 55 0.40 3.34 0.01
CA LEU A 55 1.51 3.60 0.94
C LEU A 55 1.07 4.34 2.20
N MET A 56 0.14 5.29 2.09
CA MET A 56 -0.43 6.00 3.24
C MET A 56 -1.22 5.03 4.11
N ALA A 57 -2.01 4.13 3.53
CA ALA A 57 -2.67 3.04 4.26
C ALA A 57 -1.68 2.20 5.06
N ARG A 58 -0.60 1.72 4.44
CA ARG A 58 0.46 0.96 5.12
C ARG A 58 1.13 1.76 6.24
N THR A 59 1.32 3.05 6.01
CA THR A 59 1.94 3.95 6.98
C THR A 59 1.04 4.18 8.19
N TYR A 60 -0.26 4.39 7.97
CA TYR A 60 -1.25 4.49 9.03
C TYR A 60 -1.40 3.19 9.81
N LEU A 61 -1.36 2.02 9.14
CA LEU A 61 -1.31 0.72 9.81
C LEU A 61 -0.08 0.59 10.74
N ALA A 62 1.09 1.03 10.28
CA ALA A 62 2.31 1.03 11.10
C ALA A 62 2.27 2.02 12.28
N LEU A 63 1.32 2.95 12.28
CA LEU A 63 1.06 3.92 13.35
C LEU A 63 -0.18 3.56 14.20
N ASP A 64 -0.75 2.36 14.00
CA ASP A 64 -2.00 1.90 14.61
C ASP A 64 -3.20 2.87 14.38
N GLN A 65 -3.15 3.67 13.32
CA GLN A 65 -4.21 4.60 12.89
C GLN A 65 -5.16 3.89 11.93
N PHE A 66 -5.96 2.97 12.45
CA PHE A 66 -6.75 2.06 11.60
C PHE A 66 -7.90 2.74 10.84
N THR A 67 -8.45 3.84 11.36
CA THR A 67 -9.52 4.61 10.70
C THR A 67 -9.01 5.32 9.46
N GLU A 68 -7.87 5.99 9.59
CA GLU A 68 -7.15 6.68 8.51
C GLU A 68 -6.67 5.66 7.47
N ALA A 69 -6.10 4.53 7.92
CA ALA A 69 -5.74 3.43 7.04
C ALA A 69 -6.95 2.95 6.21
N THR A 70 -8.10 2.76 6.85
CA THR A 70 -9.34 2.36 6.17
C THR A 70 -9.76 3.37 5.10
N SER A 71 -9.66 4.67 5.41
CA SER A 71 -10.01 5.74 4.47
C SER A 71 -9.14 5.70 3.21
N GLU A 72 -7.83 5.56 3.35
CA GLU A 72 -6.90 5.44 2.21
C GLU A 72 -7.13 4.16 1.40
N ILE A 73 -7.43 3.05 2.08
CA ILE A 73 -7.73 1.76 1.45
C ILE A 73 -9.01 1.85 0.62
N ASP A 74 -10.05 2.51 1.12
CA ASP A 74 -11.30 2.69 0.39
C ASP A 74 -11.09 3.49 -0.90
N VAL A 75 -10.23 4.51 -0.87
CA VAL A 75 -9.85 5.26 -2.07
C VAL A 75 -9.09 4.35 -3.04
N ALA A 76 -8.10 3.59 -2.57
CA ALA A 76 -7.36 2.65 -3.41
C ALA A 76 -8.26 1.56 -4.03
N ILE A 77 -9.29 1.08 -3.32
CA ILE A 77 -10.26 0.11 -3.85
C ILE A 77 -11.17 0.73 -4.92
N LYS A 78 -11.62 1.98 -4.71
CA LYS A 78 -12.41 2.73 -5.70
C LYS A 78 -11.61 3.00 -6.97
N ARG A 79 -10.31 3.32 -6.82
CA ARG A 79 -9.35 3.60 -7.89
C ARG A 79 -8.62 2.36 -8.42
N ARG A 80 -9.09 1.14 -8.13
CA ARG A 80 -8.41 -0.12 -8.53
C ARG A 80 -8.09 -0.27 -10.02
N GLY A 81 -8.77 0.48 -10.89
CA GLY A 81 -8.46 0.52 -12.33
C GLY A 81 -7.03 1.01 -12.61
N GLU A 82 -6.52 1.94 -11.80
CA GLU A 82 -5.17 2.48 -11.92
C GLU A 82 -4.09 1.43 -11.62
N ALA A 83 -4.42 0.42 -10.80
CA ALA A 83 -3.51 -0.69 -10.53
C ALA A 83 -3.24 -1.56 -11.76
N THR A 84 -3.95 -1.38 -12.89
CA THR A 84 -3.68 -2.11 -14.13
C THR A 84 -2.52 -1.51 -14.92
N ALA A 85 -2.20 -0.22 -14.71
CA ALA A 85 -1.21 0.55 -15.48
C ALA A 85 -0.32 1.43 -14.59
N LEU A 86 0.31 0.84 -13.56
CA LEU A 86 1.25 1.55 -12.67
C LEU A 86 2.59 1.89 -13.34
N GLY A 87 2.93 1.23 -14.46
CA GLY A 87 4.14 1.48 -15.24
C GLY A 87 3.80 2.10 -16.59
N LEU A 88 4.81 2.72 -17.23
CA LEU A 88 4.64 3.43 -18.51
C LEU A 88 4.63 2.50 -19.74
N ASP A 89 5.10 1.25 -19.61
CA ASP A 89 5.34 0.34 -20.76
C ASP A 89 4.21 -0.69 -21.00
N ASP A 90 2.96 -0.41 -20.59
CA ASP A 90 1.78 -1.27 -20.82
C ASP A 90 1.82 -2.72 -20.27
N TRP A 91 2.74 -3.02 -19.36
CA TRP A 91 2.74 -4.33 -18.69
C TRP A 91 1.59 -4.43 -17.68
N PRO A 92 0.82 -5.55 -17.66
CA PRO A 92 -0.26 -5.72 -16.69
C PRO A 92 0.25 -5.66 -15.25
N THR A 93 -0.18 -4.65 -14.49
CA THR A 93 0.27 -4.43 -13.10
C THR A 93 -0.76 -4.80 -12.04
N TYR A 94 -1.92 -5.36 -12.43
CA TYR A 94 -3.00 -5.67 -11.50
C TYR A 94 -2.62 -6.65 -10.37
N ARG A 95 -1.49 -7.37 -10.52
CA ARG A 95 -0.88 -8.17 -9.45
C ARG A 95 -0.60 -7.42 -8.15
N TYR A 96 -0.52 -6.08 -8.18
CA TYR A 96 -0.30 -5.21 -7.02
C TYR A 96 -1.59 -4.83 -6.28
N PHE A 97 -2.78 -5.08 -6.85
CA PHE A 97 -4.05 -4.82 -6.18
C PHE A 97 -4.31 -5.74 -4.98
N PRO A 98 -4.10 -7.07 -5.04
CA PRO A 98 -4.48 -7.96 -3.94
C PRO A 98 -3.87 -7.61 -2.57
N PRO A 99 -2.60 -7.18 -2.44
CA PRO A 99 -2.08 -6.63 -1.19
C PRO A 99 -2.95 -5.56 -0.51
N VAL A 100 -3.74 -4.78 -1.26
CA VAL A 100 -4.70 -3.81 -0.68
C VAL A 100 -5.75 -4.51 0.16
N LEU A 101 -6.25 -5.67 -0.26
CA LEU A 101 -7.19 -6.48 0.54
C LEU A 101 -6.52 -7.02 1.81
N TYR A 102 -5.24 -7.36 1.75
CA TYR A 102 -4.49 -7.72 2.96
C TYR A 102 -4.44 -6.56 3.96
N PHE A 103 -4.10 -5.35 3.50
CA PHE A 103 -4.08 -4.16 4.36
C PHE A 103 -5.48 -3.80 4.88
N GLN A 104 -6.52 -4.02 4.09
CA GLN A 104 -7.91 -3.86 4.53
C GLN A 104 -8.26 -4.82 5.66
N GLY A 105 -7.85 -6.09 5.55
CA GLY A 105 -8.03 -7.07 6.61
C GLY A 105 -7.31 -6.67 7.90
N LEU A 106 -6.07 -6.13 7.80
CA LEU A 106 -5.33 -5.61 8.96
C LEU A 106 -6.03 -4.41 9.62
N ALA A 107 -6.51 -3.45 8.83
CA ALA A 107 -7.23 -2.30 9.36
C ALA A 107 -8.51 -2.73 10.09
N GLN A 108 -9.26 -3.65 9.48
CA GLN A 108 -10.47 -4.23 10.07
C GLN A 108 -10.17 -5.01 11.34
N GLU A 109 -9.08 -5.79 11.37
CA GLU A 109 -8.61 -6.53 12.55
C GLU A 109 -8.27 -5.57 13.70
N GLY A 110 -7.52 -4.49 13.43
CA GLY A 110 -7.21 -3.44 14.41
C GLY A 110 -8.46 -2.74 14.96
N LEU A 111 -9.48 -2.55 14.11
CA LEU A 111 -10.80 -2.03 14.51
C LEU A 111 -11.73 -3.07 15.15
N LYS A 112 -11.28 -4.32 15.34
CA LYS A 112 -12.09 -5.45 15.84
C LYS A 112 -13.35 -5.70 15.01
N SER A 113 -13.30 -5.40 13.73
CA SER A 113 -14.41 -5.59 12.80
C SER A 113 -14.54 -7.08 12.42
N PRO A 114 -15.74 -7.66 12.48
CA PRO A 114 -15.96 -9.06 12.06
C PRO A 114 -15.71 -9.28 10.56
N ALA A 115 -15.63 -8.21 9.76
CA ALA A 115 -15.36 -8.29 8.33
C ALA A 115 -13.94 -8.77 8.00
N ALA A 116 -12.97 -8.63 8.93
CA ALA A 116 -11.56 -8.93 8.70
C ALA A 116 -11.34 -10.34 8.10
N LYS A 117 -12.02 -11.35 8.65
CA LYS A 117 -11.91 -12.74 8.20
C LYS A 117 -12.37 -12.91 6.75
N GLY A 118 -13.48 -12.28 6.37
CA GLY A 118 -14.00 -12.31 5.00
C GLY A 118 -13.06 -11.63 4.01
N THR A 119 -12.48 -10.49 4.41
CA THR A 119 -11.53 -9.73 3.59
C THR A 119 -10.22 -10.51 3.37
N PHE A 120 -9.69 -11.16 4.42
CA PHE A 120 -8.54 -12.04 4.31
C PHE A 120 -8.81 -13.25 3.41
N ALA A 121 -10.01 -13.84 3.47
CA ALA A 121 -10.40 -14.91 2.57
C ALA A 121 -10.44 -14.44 1.11
N ALA A 122 -10.92 -13.22 0.84
CA ALA A 122 -10.91 -12.64 -0.50
C ALA A 122 -9.48 -12.44 -1.03
N PHE A 123 -8.54 -11.99 -0.19
CA PHE A 123 -7.11 -11.94 -0.55
C PHE A 123 -6.57 -13.33 -0.93
N LEU A 124 -6.83 -14.34 -0.10
CA LEU A 124 -6.38 -15.71 -0.34
C LEU A 124 -6.99 -16.32 -1.59
N ALA A 125 -8.25 -16.00 -1.92
CA ALA A 125 -8.88 -16.48 -3.14
C ALA A 125 -8.13 -16.01 -4.40
N ILE A 126 -7.56 -14.79 -4.38
CA ILE A 126 -6.78 -14.25 -5.50
C ILE A 126 -5.33 -14.77 -5.49
N LYS A 127 -4.73 -14.92 -4.30
CA LYS A 127 -3.33 -15.32 -4.12
C LYS A 127 -3.17 -16.77 -3.65
N LYS A 128 -4.10 -17.64 -4.01
CA LYS A 128 -4.18 -19.02 -3.49
C LYS A 128 -2.88 -19.81 -3.66
N ASP A 129 -2.19 -19.59 -4.78
CA ASP A 129 -0.93 -20.25 -5.17
C ASP A 129 0.31 -19.36 -4.92
N GLY A 130 0.17 -18.30 -4.11
CA GLY A 130 1.28 -17.41 -3.76
C GLY A 130 2.23 -18.03 -2.72
N ASP A 131 3.35 -17.34 -2.44
CA ASP A 131 4.38 -17.84 -1.51
C ASP A 131 3.84 -18.15 -0.10
N GLU A 132 3.89 -19.42 0.27
CA GLU A 132 3.39 -19.97 1.52
C GLU A 132 4.40 -19.91 2.68
N THR A 133 5.67 -19.55 2.41
CA THR A 133 6.75 -19.67 3.39
C THR A 133 7.10 -18.36 4.10
N GLY A 134 7.14 -17.22 3.38
CA GLY A 134 7.52 -15.93 3.96
C GLY A 134 6.65 -14.74 3.56
N GLY A 135 5.78 -14.91 2.56
CA GLY A 135 4.97 -13.83 1.99
C GLY A 135 3.65 -13.53 2.73
N LEU A 136 2.90 -12.56 2.17
CA LEU A 136 1.59 -12.15 2.68
C LEU A 136 0.59 -13.32 2.78
N VAL A 137 0.68 -14.33 1.90
CA VAL A 137 -0.19 -15.52 1.95
C VAL A 137 0.03 -16.32 3.23
N ALA A 138 1.30 -16.56 3.61
CA ALA A 138 1.63 -17.22 4.87
C ALA A 138 1.09 -16.44 6.09
N LEU A 139 1.26 -15.11 6.08
CA LEU A 139 0.78 -14.23 7.14
C LEU A 139 -0.74 -14.23 7.29
N VAL A 140 -1.47 -14.32 6.18
CA VAL A 140 -2.93 -14.38 6.21
C VAL A 140 -3.43 -15.75 6.66
N ARG A 141 -2.85 -16.84 6.17
CA ARG A 141 -3.24 -18.19 6.60
C ARG A 141 -3.10 -18.39 8.11
N ARG A 142 -2.03 -17.86 8.72
CA ARG A 142 -1.85 -17.87 10.18
C ARG A 142 -2.95 -17.12 10.94
N ARG A 143 -3.52 -16.06 10.36
CA ARG A 143 -4.59 -15.24 10.97
C ARG A 143 -5.98 -15.86 10.84
N VAL A 144 -6.24 -16.57 9.74
CA VAL A 144 -7.56 -17.18 9.49
C VAL A 144 -7.66 -18.64 9.95
N ALA A 145 -6.56 -19.21 10.44
CA ALA A 145 -6.57 -20.54 11.06
C ALA A 145 -7.54 -20.56 12.26
N PRO A 146 -8.30 -21.66 12.45
CA PRO A 146 -9.27 -21.80 13.54
C PRO A 146 -8.62 -21.83 14.93
#